data_AF-A0A2H3D592-F1
#
_entry.id   AF-A0A2H3D592-F1
#
_cell.length_a   1.000
_cell.length_b   1.000
_cell.length_c   1.000
_cell.angle_alpha   90.00
_cell.angle_beta   90.00
_cell.angle_gamma   90.00
#
_symmetry.space_group_name_H-M   'P 1'
#
loop_
_entity.id
_entity.type
_entity.pdbx_description
1 polymer ?
#
loop_
_entity_poly.entity_id
_entity_poly.type
_entity_poly.pdbx_seq_one_letter_code
_entity_poly.pdbx_strand_id
1 'polypeptide(L)' 'VMPGIMMLGTTPTFYKIPVSQSLLYHICHGTYPPELTQVTCCTVPVSCPSESMKPLDNRKEIFRCYEAFKVIIGI' A
#
# COMPACT_ATOMS: atom_id res chain seq x y z
N VAL A 1 -4.45 -8.75 -8.32
CA VAL A 1 -3.75 -7.64 -7.60
C VAL A 1 -4.01 -7.82 -6.12
N MET A 2 -2.99 -7.66 -5.29
CA MET A 2 -3.14 -7.68 -3.84
C MET A 2 -2.95 -6.26 -3.30
N PRO A 3 -3.91 -5.70 -2.53
CA PRO A 3 -3.69 -4.46 -1.81
C PRO A 3 -2.83 -4.69 -0.58
N GLY A 4 -1.87 -3.79 -0.35
CA GLY A 4 -1.04 -3.76 0.84
C GLY A 4 -1.13 -2.41 1.54
N ILE A 5 -0.88 -2.43 2.85
CA ILE A 5 -0.70 -1.23 3.66
C ILE A 5 0.54 -1.41 4.53
N MET A 6 1.41 -0.42 4.53
CA MET A 6 2.54 -0.35 5.45
C MET A 6 2.34 0.82 6.39
N MET A 7 2.53 0.59 7.69
CA MET A 7 2.48 1.63 8.71
C MET A 7 3.90 2.04 9.08
N LEU A 8 4.29 3.29 8.81
CA LEU A 8 5.50 3.89 9.36
C LEU A 8 5.11 4.81 10.51
N GLY A 9 5.26 4.31 11.74
CA GLY A 9 4.71 4.97 12.92
C GLY A 9 3.19 5.05 12.81
N THR A 10 2.67 6.27 12.66
CA THR A 10 1.22 6.49 12.46
C THR A 10 0.83 6.68 10.99
N THR A 11 1.78 6.71 10.04
CA THR A 11 1.51 7.00 8.63
C THR A 11 1.30 5.76 7.79
N PRO A 12 0.12 5.61 7.16
CA PRO A 12 -0.11 4.56 6.19
C PRO A 12 0.49 4.91 4.83
N THR A 13 1.07 3.90 4.17
CA THR A 13 1.41 3.91 2.76
C THR A 13 0.70 2.75 2.08
N PHE A 14 -0.04 3.02 1.01
CA PHE A 14 -0.79 2.00 0.30
C PHE A 14 0.02 1.43 -0.86
N TYR A 15 -0.07 0.12 -1.08
CA TYR A 15 0.64 -0.57 -2.13
C TYR A 15 -0.33 -1.35 -3.02
N LYS A 16 -0.25 -1.14 -4.33
CA LYS A 16 -0.86 -2.02 -5.32
C LYS A 16 0.20 -3.02 -5.75
N ILE A 17 0.04 -4.27 -5.31
CA ILE A 17 1.00 -5.35 -5.58
C ILE A 17 0.47 -6.19 -6.75
N PRO A 18 1.12 -6.19 -7.91
CA PRO A 18 0.78 -7.12 -8.98
C PRO A 18 1.22 -8.53 -8.56
N VAL A 19 0.28 -9.46 -8.51
CA VAL A 19 0.56 -10.87 -8.19
C VAL A 19 0.67 -11.62 -9.51
N SER A 20 1.89 -11.87 -9.97
CA SER A 20 2.16 -12.73 -11.12
C SER A 20 2.14 -14.20 -10.71
N GLN A 21 1.98 -15.11 -11.69
CA GLN A 21 2.06 -16.55 -11.43
C GLN A 21 3.45 -16.97 -10.94
N SER A 22 4.50 -16.38 -11.51
CA SER A 22 5.90 -16.58 -11.08
C SER A 22 6.09 -16.19 -9.61
N LEU A 23 5.61 -14.99 -9.22
CA LEU A 23 5.67 -14.54 -7.83
C LEU A 23 4.92 -15.49 -6.89
N LEU A 24 3.70 -15.91 -7.27
CA LEU A 24 2.90 -16.83 -6.48
C LEU A 24 3.60 -18.18 -6.30
N TYR A 25 4.15 -18.74 -7.38
CA TYR A 25 4.90 -20.00 -7.35
C TYR A 25 6.07 -19.93 -6.36
N HIS A 26 6.89 -18.88 -6.46
CA HIS A 26 8.06 -18.72 -5.60
C HIS A 26 7.70 -18.52 -4.13
N ILE A 27 6.63 -17.75 -3.83
CA ILE A 27 6.10 -17.62 -2.47
C ILE A 27 5.64 -18.96 -1.91
N CYS A 28 4.85 -19.74 -2.67
CA CYS A 28 4.33 -21.03 -2.23
C CYS A 28 5.44 -22.05 -1.91
N HIS A 29 6.57 -21.96 -2.61
CA HIS A 29 7.70 -22.88 -2.44
C HIS A 29 8.81 -22.31 -1.52
N GLY A 30 8.63 -21.11 -0.95
CA GLY A 30 9.64 -20.48 -0.09
C GLY A 30 10.95 -20.14 -0.81
N THR A 31 10.88 -19.83 -2.10
CA THR A 31 12.05 -19.49 -2.93
C THR A 31 12.01 -18.02 -3.35
N TYR A 32 13.17 -17.47 -3.72
CA TYR A 32 13.26 -16.09 -4.16
C TYR A 32 12.89 -15.97 -5.65
N PRO A 33 11.94 -15.09 -6.04
CA PRO A 33 11.62 -14.87 -7.45
C PRO A 33 12.83 -14.27 -8.18
N PRO A 34 13.26 -14.81 -9.33
CA PRO A 34 14.34 -14.22 -10.12
C PRO A 34 13.91 -12.91 -10.79
N GLU A 35 12.60 -12.75 -11.03
CA GLU A 35 12.00 -11.56 -11.61
C GLU A 35 11.75 -10.49 -10.54
N LEU A 36 12.11 -9.25 -10.85
CA LEU A 36 11.83 -8.11 -9.98
C LEU A 36 10.31 -7.92 -9.83
N THR A 37 9.84 -7.95 -8.59
CA THR A 37 8.45 -7.60 -8.27
C THR A 37 8.32 -6.08 -8.16
N GLN A 38 7.85 -5.43 -9.22
CA GLN A 38 7.59 -3.99 -9.20
C GLN A 38 6.21 -3.70 -8.60
N VAL A 39 6.18 -2.90 -7.52
CA VAL A 39 4.95 -2.51 -6.82
C VAL A 39 4.65 -1.01 -7.03
N THR A 40 3.37 -0.64 -7.04
CA THR A 40 2.98 0.78 -7.06
C THR A 40 2.74 1.27 -5.64
N CYS A 41 3.49 2.29 -5.24
CA CYS A 41 3.36 2.97 -3.96
C CYS A 41 2.42 4.20 -4.10
N CYS A 42 1.41 4.28 -3.23
CA CYS A 42 0.47 5.40 -3.17
C CYS A 42 0.60 6.06 -1.78
N THR A 43 1.31 7.18 -1.74
CA THR A 43 1.56 7.95 -0.51
C THR A 43 0.44 8.97 -0.26
N VAL A 44 0.13 9.21 1.01
CA VAL A 44 -0.84 10.24 1.40
C VAL A 44 -0.09 11.57 1.65
N PRO A 45 -0.52 12.68 1.05
CA PRO A 45 0.06 13.99 1.31
C PRO A 45 -0.47 14.56 2.65
N VAL A 46 0.13 14.15 3.77
CA VAL A 46 -0.23 14.68 5.10
C VAL A 46 0.78 15.72 5.59
N SER A 47 0.28 16.83 6.14
CA SER A 47 1.08 17.78 6.92
C SER A 47 1.56 17.11 8.22
N CYS A 48 2.88 17.11 8.44
CA CYS A 48 3.55 16.45 9.58
C CYS A 48 3.32 14.92 9.62
N PRO A 49 4.08 14.13 8.82
CA PRO A 49 3.94 12.67 8.75
C PRO A 49 4.16 11.94 10.09
N SER A 50 4.82 12.55 11.07
CA SER A 50 5.01 11.94 12.39
C SER A 50 3.72 11.76 13.19
N GLU A 51 2.67 12.54 12.86
CA GLU A 51 1.40 12.55 13.60
C GLU A 51 0.20 12.13 12.75
N SER A 52 0.39 11.68 11.53
CA SER A 52 -0.68 11.55 10.52
C SER A 52 -2.01 10.95 11.02
N MET A 53 -2.04 9.78 11.65
CA MET A 53 -3.30 9.19 12.13
C MET A 53 -3.81 9.77 13.47
N LYS A 54 -3.15 10.76 14.08
CA LYS A 54 -3.61 11.38 15.33
C LYS A 54 -4.62 12.53 15.09
N PRO A 55 -4.28 13.63 14.38
CA PRO A 55 -5.22 14.70 14.11
C PRO A 55 -6.41 14.20 13.29
N LEU A 56 -7.58 14.77 13.55
CA LEU A 56 -8.80 14.42 12.81
C LEU A 56 -8.66 14.79 11.32
N ASP A 57 -8.06 15.92 11.00
CA ASP A 57 -7.98 16.40 9.62
C ASP A 57 -7.00 15.57 8.77
N ASN A 58 -5.87 15.16 9.34
CA ASN A 58 -4.97 14.22 8.68
C ASN A 58 -5.65 12.86 8.44
N ARG A 59 -6.42 12.34 9.43
CA ARG A 59 -7.21 11.10 9.24
C ARG A 59 -8.24 11.23 8.12
N LYS A 60 -8.95 12.37 8.03
CA LYS A 60 -9.90 12.60 6.92
C LYS A 60 -9.19 12.50 5.58
N GLU A 61 -8.02 13.12 5.43
CA GLU A 61 -7.29 13.09 4.17
C GLU A 61 -6.77 11.68 3.83
N ILE A 62 -6.24 10.96 4.83
CA ILE A 62 -5.84 9.56 4.69
C ILE A 62 -7.01 8.70 4.21
N PHE A 63 -8.20 8.85 4.81
CA PHE A 63 -9.37 8.09 4.40
C PHE A 63 -9.85 8.47 3.00
N ARG A 64 -9.78 9.74 2.59
CA ARG A 64 -10.06 10.13 1.19
C ARG A 64 -9.10 9.44 0.22
N CYS A 65 -7.81 9.42 0.52
CA CYS A 65 -6.83 8.71 -0.28
C CYS A 65 -7.08 7.19 -0.29
N TYR A 66 -7.51 6.60 0.83
CA TYR A 66 -7.90 5.20 0.90
C TYR A 66 -9.11 4.89 0.00
N GLU A 67 -10.15 5.73 0.03
CA GLU A 67 -11.31 5.59 -0.86
C GLU A 67 -10.91 5.69 -2.33
N ALA A 68 -10.07 6.65 -2.69
CA ALA A 68 -9.52 6.75 -4.05
C ALA A 68 -8.67 5.52 -4.42
N PHE A 69 -7.88 5.00 -3.47
CA PHE A 69 -7.05 3.81 -3.68
C PHE A 69 -7.89 2.56 -3.99
N LYS A 70 -9.05 2.37 -3.33
CA LYS A 70 -9.97 1.26 -3.63
C LYS A 70 -10.40 1.25 -5.09
N VAL A 71 -10.72 2.41 -5.66
CA VAL A 71 -11.04 2.56 -7.09
C VAL A 71 -9.85 2.16 -7.97
N ILE A 72 -8.62 2.50 -7.60
CA ILE A 72 -7.39 2.16 -8.35
C ILE A 72 -7.11 0.64 -8.38
N ILE A 73 -7.51 -0.09 -7.34
CA ILE A 73 -7.32 -1.55 -7.23
C ILE A 73 -8.57 -2.36 -7.63
N GLY A 74 -9.72 -1.70 -7.80
CA GLY A 74 -10.97 -2.31 -8.25
C GLY A 74 -11.74 -3.05 -7.15
N ILE A 75 -11.77 -2.52 -5.92
CA ILE A 75 -12.59 -3.03 -4.80
C ILE A 75 -13.57 -2.00 -4.28
#